data_AF-A0A9E0PKY5-F1
#
_entry.id   AF-A0A9E0PKY5-F1
#
_cell.length_a   1.000
_cell.length_b   1.000
_cell.length_c   1.000
_cell.angle_alpha   90.00
_cell.angle_beta   90.00
_cell.angle_gamma   90.00
#
_symmetry.space_group_name_H-M   'P 1'
#
loop_
_entity.id
_entity.type
_entity.pdbx_description
1 polymer ?
#
loop_
_entity_poly.entity_id
_entity_poly.type
_entity_poly.pdbx_seq_one_letter_code
_entity_poly.pdbx_strand_id
1 'polypeptide(L)'
;MIQAADSADSLKQAASKRNGWLFCLILGAVIACTLVRTLPWIPRVIPVSEDDSWDLALNLFAKRGALCGVDYIFTFGPLGFLYNKTYFPDTYTLKLLLQGLFCALTSAVMVLQGRRLFTSWPITIVWLFCLVALYGFFGDVFFLAIPVLLVNQYFLLDDNKANYKCKASAETILLVILLALTALVKFTFFVAGTWVIAFIALDELLKKKLPFLLFLFGTVFLAGWTLSGQPLENLPTYISTSLAVAAGHSEAMSWSEANWQIPILTTIAATGLLLISFTYLAHKRMGKTFPIALLAESGLFF
;
A
#
# COMPACT_ATOMS: atom_id res chain seq x y z
N MET A 1 -18.82 -11.86 -49.75
CA MET A 1 -18.84 -10.87 -48.64
C MET A 1 -19.04 -11.50 -47.27
N ILE A 2 -19.93 -12.47 -47.10
CA ILE A 2 -20.22 -13.11 -45.79
C ILE A 2 -19.01 -13.90 -45.23
N GLN A 3 -18.28 -14.63 -46.07
CA GLN A 3 -17.13 -15.47 -45.65
C GLN A 3 -15.89 -14.69 -45.19
N ALA A 4 -15.74 -13.43 -45.62
CA ALA A 4 -14.64 -12.57 -45.17
C ALA A 4 -14.92 -11.96 -43.78
N ALA A 5 -16.19 -11.73 -43.43
CA ALA A 5 -16.60 -11.22 -42.13
C ALA A 5 -16.37 -12.27 -41.02
N ASP A 6 -16.73 -13.54 -41.26
CA ASP A 6 -16.47 -14.65 -40.31
C ASP A 6 -14.97 -14.89 -40.05
N SER A 7 -14.14 -14.69 -41.09
CA SER A 7 -12.68 -14.82 -40.96
C SER A 7 -12.06 -13.68 -40.13
N ALA A 8 -12.60 -12.47 -40.22
CA ALA A 8 -12.10 -11.31 -39.48
C ALA A 8 -12.52 -11.37 -38.00
N ASP A 9 -13.73 -11.85 -37.72
CA ASP A 9 -14.23 -12.00 -36.36
C ASP A 9 -13.56 -13.15 -35.62
N SER A 10 -13.29 -14.28 -36.28
CA SER A 10 -12.52 -15.39 -35.69
C SER A 10 -11.07 -14.98 -35.38
N LEU A 11 -10.41 -14.19 -36.23
CA LEU A 11 -9.07 -13.65 -35.97
C LEU A 11 -9.04 -12.66 -34.80
N LYS A 12 -10.04 -11.77 -34.69
CA LYS A 12 -10.19 -10.85 -33.54
C LYS A 12 -10.45 -11.60 -32.24
N GLN A 13 -11.26 -12.66 -32.29
CA GLN A 13 -11.58 -13.48 -31.13
C GLN A 13 -10.36 -14.30 -30.67
N ALA A 14 -9.58 -14.84 -31.60
CA ALA A 14 -8.31 -15.52 -31.32
C ALA A 14 -7.25 -14.55 -30.76
N ALA A 15 -7.12 -13.34 -31.32
CA ALA A 15 -6.23 -12.31 -30.81
C ALA A 15 -6.64 -11.84 -29.40
N SER A 16 -7.93 -11.68 -29.14
CA SER A 16 -8.48 -11.35 -27.81
C SER A 16 -8.19 -12.45 -26.78
N LYS A 17 -8.43 -13.72 -27.13
CA LYS A 17 -8.08 -14.89 -26.28
C LYS A 17 -6.59 -14.97 -25.99
N ARG A 18 -5.73 -14.77 -26.99
CA ARG A 18 -4.27 -14.77 -26.86
C ARG A 18 -3.79 -13.66 -25.92
N ASN A 19 -4.39 -12.48 -26.02
CA ASN A 19 -4.09 -11.34 -25.13
C ASN A 19 -4.58 -11.58 -23.70
N GLY A 20 -5.67 -12.33 -23.51
CA GLY A 20 -6.18 -12.72 -22.19
C GLY A 20 -5.24 -13.68 -21.46
N TRP A 21 -4.75 -14.73 -22.14
CA TRP A 21 -3.86 -15.70 -21.50
C TRP A 21 -2.48 -15.11 -21.17
N LEU A 22 -1.88 -14.35 -22.09
CA LEU A 22 -0.64 -13.62 -21.82
C LEU A 22 -0.76 -12.69 -20.62
N PHE A 23 -1.92 -12.03 -20.45
CA PHE A 23 -2.17 -11.20 -19.29
C PHE A 23 -2.22 -12.01 -17.99
N CYS A 24 -2.94 -13.13 -17.96
CA CYS A 24 -2.99 -14.00 -16.79
C CYS A 24 -1.60 -14.52 -16.42
N LEU A 25 -0.76 -14.83 -17.41
CA LEU A 25 0.63 -15.23 -17.20
C LEU A 25 1.46 -14.10 -16.58
N ILE A 26 1.36 -12.87 -17.11
CA ILE A 26 2.10 -11.72 -16.57
C ILE A 26 1.64 -11.41 -15.14
N LEU A 27 0.33 -11.42 -14.90
CA LEU A 27 -0.26 -11.23 -13.57
C LEU A 27 0.27 -12.28 -12.59
N GLY A 28 0.19 -13.56 -12.96
CA GLY A 28 0.71 -14.66 -12.16
C GLY A 28 2.20 -14.56 -11.91
N ALA A 29 3.00 -14.19 -12.92
CA ALA A 29 4.44 -14.02 -12.80
C ALA A 29 4.82 -12.87 -11.86
N VAL A 30 4.15 -11.72 -11.94
CA VAL A 30 4.40 -10.59 -11.03
C VAL A 30 4.01 -10.94 -9.60
N ILE A 31 2.86 -11.58 -9.39
CA ILE A 31 2.44 -12.05 -8.06
C ILE A 31 3.46 -13.06 -7.51
N ALA A 32 3.86 -14.06 -8.29
CA ALA A 32 4.85 -15.04 -7.85
C ALA A 32 6.20 -14.38 -7.52
N CYS A 33 6.67 -13.46 -8.37
CA CYS A 33 7.95 -12.77 -8.16
C CYS A 33 7.93 -11.89 -6.90
N THR A 34 6.83 -11.17 -6.66
CA THR A 34 6.65 -10.35 -5.45
C THR A 34 6.53 -11.20 -4.19
N LEU A 35 5.78 -12.30 -4.22
CA LEU A 35 5.71 -13.25 -3.11
C LEU A 35 7.08 -13.83 -2.77
N VAL A 36 7.84 -14.29 -3.77
CA VAL A 36 9.20 -14.82 -3.58
C VAL A 36 10.15 -13.79 -2.96
N ARG A 37 10.05 -12.53 -3.38
CA ARG A 37 10.92 -11.45 -2.91
C ARG A 37 10.55 -10.89 -1.53
N THR A 38 9.27 -10.76 -1.24
CA THR A 38 8.78 -10.03 -0.06
C THR A 38 8.63 -10.94 1.16
N LEU A 39 8.12 -12.16 0.99
CA LEU A 39 7.85 -13.05 2.11
C LEU A 39 9.13 -13.59 2.77
N PRO A 40 9.11 -13.83 4.10
CA PRO A 40 10.24 -14.35 4.84
C PRO A 40 10.36 -15.88 4.68
N TRP A 41 10.61 -16.35 3.46
CA TRP A 41 10.80 -17.78 3.16
C TRP A 41 11.97 -18.40 3.92
N ILE A 42 13.01 -17.59 4.13
CA ILE A 42 14.13 -17.89 5.02
C ILE A 42 14.01 -16.89 6.16
N PRO A 43 13.24 -17.22 7.22
CA PRO A 43 12.93 -16.24 8.22
C PRO A 43 14.16 -15.94 9.07
N ARG A 44 14.27 -14.69 9.52
CA ARG A 44 15.40 -14.27 10.35
C ARG A 44 15.23 -14.87 11.74
N VAL A 45 16.10 -15.81 12.09
CA VAL A 45 16.23 -16.32 13.46
C VAL A 45 17.29 -15.46 14.14
N ILE A 46 16.85 -14.56 15.03
CA ILE A 46 17.72 -13.58 15.72
C ILE A 46 18.78 -14.33 16.55
N PRO A 47 20.09 -14.03 16.37
CA PRO A 47 20.78 -13.18 17.35
C PRO A 47 21.95 -12.37 16.74
N VAL A 48 21.89 -11.03 16.55
CA VAL A 48 23.12 -10.33 16.10
C VAL A 48 23.33 -8.85 16.50
N SER A 49 22.34 -8.04 16.87
CA SER A 49 22.63 -6.67 17.39
C SER A 49 21.74 -6.28 18.56
N GLU A 50 22.23 -5.37 19.41
CA GLU A 50 21.52 -4.84 20.60
C GLU A 50 20.15 -4.23 20.25
N ASP A 51 19.96 -3.83 18.99
CA ASP A 51 18.77 -3.12 18.50
C ASP A 51 17.81 -3.99 17.64
N ASP A 52 17.98 -5.31 17.59
CA ASP A 52 17.05 -6.20 16.85
C ASP A 52 15.94 -6.79 17.76
N SER A 53 15.97 -6.51 19.06
CA SER A 53 15.06 -7.12 20.05
C SER A 53 13.61 -6.66 19.93
N TRP A 54 13.37 -5.45 19.41
CA TRP A 54 12.02 -4.90 19.22
C TRP A 54 11.20 -5.72 18.21
N ASP A 55 11.84 -6.31 17.19
CA ASP A 55 11.19 -7.22 16.24
C ASP A 55 10.52 -8.40 16.95
N LEU A 56 11.25 -9.01 17.89
CA LEU A 56 10.76 -10.13 18.67
C LEU A 56 9.67 -9.68 19.63
N ALA A 57 9.86 -8.52 20.26
CA ALA A 57 8.91 -7.92 21.19
C ALA A 57 7.54 -7.70 20.54
N LEU A 58 7.48 -7.22 19.29
CA LEU A 58 6.21 -7.05 18.56
C LEU A 58 5.41 -8.36 18.44
N ASN A 59 6.11 -9.47 18.19
CA ASN A 59 5.46 -10.79 18.10
C ASN A 59 5.02 -11.27 19.50
N LEU A 60 5.82 -10.98 20.54
CA LEU A 60 5.48 -11.30 21.92
C LEU A 60 4.27 -10.49 22.42
N PHE A 61 4.17 -9.21 22.08
CA PHE A 61 3.03 -8.35 22.40
C PHE A 61 1.75 -8.88 21.75
N ALA A 62 1.81 -9.22 20.45
CA ALA A 62 0.68 -9.82 19.75
C ALA A 62 0.26 -11.16 20.40
N LYS A 63 1.22 -12.03 20.76
CA LYS A 63 0.93 -13.29 21.47
C LYS A 63 0.21 -13.06 22.81
N ARG A 64 0.66 -12.07 23.58
CA ARG A 64 0.14 -11.79 24.93
C ARG A 64 -1.17 -11.02 24.91
N GLY A 65 -1.63 -10.53 23.76
CA GLY A 65 -2.75 -9.60 23.68
C GLY A 65 -2.44 -8.27 24.37
N ALA A 66 -1.18 -7.83 24.35
CA ALA A 66 -0.76 -6.61 25.03
C ALA A 66 -1.48 -5.38 24.44
N LEU A 67 -1.89 -4.48 25.31
CA LEU A 67 -2.67 -3.30 24.96
C LEU A 67 -1.77 -2.19 24.39
N CYS A 68 -2.05 -1.79 23.15
CA CYS A 68 -1.29 -0.79 22.41
C CYS A 68 -1.41 0.58 23.10
N GLY A 69 -0.30 1.24 23.39
CA GLY A 69 -0.26 2.52 24.08
C GLY A 69 -0.51 2.45 25.60
N VAL A 70 -0.74 1.25 26.14
CA VAL A 70 -0.96 1.04 27.59
C VAL A 70 0.10 0.08 28.14
N ASP A 71 0.10 -1.18 27.68
CA ASP A 71 1.08 -2.18 28.11
C ASP A 71 2.43 -1.99 27.42
N TYR A 72 2.42 -1.42 26.21
CA TYR A 72 3.62 -1.02 25.50
C TYR A 72 3.39 0.29 24.74
N ILE A 73 4.38 1.18 24.82
CA ILE A 73 4.40 2.46 24.10
C ILE A 73 5.46 2.34 23.00
N PHE A 74 5.02 2.23 21.76
CA PHE A 74 5.90 2.04 20.61
C PHE A 74 5.25 2.54 19.32
N THR A 75 6.02 2.70 18.24
CA THR A 75 5.53 3.24 16.95
C THR A 75 4.62 2.28 16.18
N PHE A 76 4.42 1.07 16.68
CA PHE A 76 3.66 0.01 16.03
C PHE A 76 2.32 -0.26 16.73
N GLY A 77 1.31 -0.52 15.92
CA GLY A 77 -0.02 -0.90 16.36
C GLY A 77 -0.17 -2.41 16.57
N PRO A 78 -1.40 -2.90 16.73
CA PRO A 78 -1.67 -4.30 17.06
C PRO A 78 -1.28 -5.29 15.95
N LEU A 79 -1.26 -4.85 14.69
CA LEU A 79 -0.77 -5.66 13.56
C LEU A 79 0.72 -5.42 13.28
N GLY A 80 1.46 -4.75 14.18
CA GLY A 80 2.87 -4.41 14.02
C GLY A 80 3.78 -5.61 13.77
N PHE A 81 3.42 -6.79 14.28
CA PHE A 81 4.17 -8.02 14.04
C PHE A 81 4.26 -8.42 12.55
N LEU A 82 3.36 -7.89 11.70
CA LEU A 82 3.38 -8.06 10.24
C LEU A 82 4.46 -7.23 9.54
N TYR A 83 5.13 -6.31 10.24
CA TYR A 83 6.12 -5.45 9.62
C TYR A 83 7.42 -6.19 9.27
N ASN A 84 7.90 -7.02 10.19
CA ASN A 84 9.24 -7.62 10.10
C ASN A 84 9.24 -9.08 9.63
N LYS A 85 10.41 -9.50 9.12
CA LYS A 85 10.70 -10.85 8.63
C LYS A 85 11.16 -11.84 9.71
N THR A 86 11.13 -11.42 10.98
CA THR A 86 11.58 -12.19 12.13
C THR A 86 10.67 -13.39 12.40
N TYR A 87 11.29 -14.56 12.64
CA TYR A 87 10.60 -15.80 12.99
C TYR A 87 10.10 -15.74 14.44
N PHE A 88 8.83 -16.08 14.66
CA PHE A 88 8.30 -16.33 15.99
C PHE A 88 7.23 -17.44 15.88
N PRO A 89 7.41 -18.60 16.54
CA PRO A 89 6.59 -19.78 16.29
C PRO A 89 5.07 -19.55 16.29
N ASP A 90 4.57 -18.78 17.26
CA ASP A 90 3.13 -18.61 17.46
C ASP A 90 2.47 -17.66 16.44
N THR A 91 3.21 -16.72 15.87
CA THR A 91 2.68 -15.70 14.94
C THR A 91 3.13 -15.92 13.50
N TYR A 92 4.11 -16.80 13.25
CA TYR A 92 4.77 -16.94 11.96
C TYR A 92 3.80 -17.36 10.84
N THR A 93 2.97 -18.37 11.07
CA THR A 93 2.01 -18.84 10.07
C THR A 93 1.01 -17.75 9.69
N LEU A 94 0.44 -17.08 10.70
CA LEU A 94 -0.50 -15.99 10.47
C LEU A 94 0.16 -14.83 9.72
N LYS A 95 1.40 -14.48 10.10
CA LYS A 95 2.21 -13.47 9.41
C LYS A 95 2.41 -13.80 7.94
N LEU A 96 2.79 -15.03 7.62
CA LEU A 96 3.06 -15.48 6.26
C LEU A 96 1.79 -15.41 5.39
N LEU A 97 0.65 -15.84 5.94
CA LEU A 97 -0.63 -15.77 5.27
C LEU A 97 -1.08 -14.33 5.02
N LEU A 98 -1.02 -13.46 6.04
CA LEU A 98 -1.46 -12.07 5.93
C LEU A 98 -0.52 -11.25 5.03
N GLN A 99 0.80 -11.35 5.19
CA GLN A 99 1.75 -10.69 4.28
C GLN A 99 1.60 -11.20 2.85
N GLY A 100 1.40 -12.51 2.67
CA GLY A 100 1.21 -13.11 1.36
C GLY A 100 -0.07 -12.61 0.69
N LEU A 101 -1.16 -12.51 1.47
CA LEU A 101 -2.43 -11.95 1.01
C LEU A 101 -2.28 -10.48 0.63
N PHE A 102 -1.67 -9.64 1.49
CA PHE A 102 -1.39 -8.24 1.17
C PHE A 102 -0.59 -8.13 -0.13
N CYS A 103 0.50 -8.88 -0.23
CA CYS A 103 1.40 -8.85 -1.38
C CYS A 103 0.69 -9.28 -2.68
N ALA A 104 -0.09 -10.36 -2.64
CA ALA A 104 -0.83 -10.82 -3.82
C ALA A 104 -1.89 -9.81 -4.26
N LEU A 105 -2.64 -9.23 -3.31
CA LEU A 105 -3.71 -8.28 -3.60
C LEU A 105 -3.17 -6.95 -4.12
N THR A 106 -2.12 -6.40 -3.50
CA THR A 106 -1.50 -5.15 -3.96
C THR A 106 -0.86 -5.35 -5.33
N SER A 107 -0.13 -6.45 -5.56
CA SER A 107 0.46 -6.79 -6.86
C SER A 107 -0.60 -6.96 -7.95
N ALA A 108 -1.75 -7.56 -7.63
CA ALA A 108 -2.85 -7.71 -8.58
C ALA A 108 -3.43 -6.34 -8.99
N VAL A 109 -3.72 -5.48 -8.02
CA VAL A 109 -4.17 -4.11 -8.28
C VAL A 109 -3.13 -3.34 -9.08
N MET A 110 -1.85 -3.54 -8.77
CA MET A 110 -0.78 -2.90 -9.51
C MET A 110 -0.85 -3.25 -11.00
N VAL A 111 -0.80 -4.54 -11.35
CA VAL A 111 -0.86 -5.00 -12.74
C VAL A 111 -2.12 -4.50 -13.46
N LEU A 112 -3.26 -4.44 -12.77
CA LEU A 112 -4.50 -3.88 -13.32
C LEU A 112 -4.41 -2.37 -13.58
N GLN A 113 -3.84 -1.59 -12.67
CA GLN A 113 -3.63 -0.15 -12.85
C GLN A 113 -2.69 0.13 -14.01
N GLY A 114 -1.54 -0.56 -14.08
CA GLY A 114 -0.55 -0.38 -15.14
C GLY A 114 -1.18 -0.49 -16.54
N ARG A 115 -2.01 -1.52 -16.76
CA ARG A 115 -2.73 -1.72 -18.03
C ARG A 115 -3.76 -0.65 -18.35
N ARG A 116 -4.38 -0.03 -17.34
CA ARG A 116 -5.43 1.00 -17.53
C ARG A 116 -4.84 2.40 -17.64
N LEU A 117 -3.67 2.63 -17.03
CA LEU A 117 -2.97 3.90 -17.05
C LEU A 117 -2.18 4.08 -18.35
N PHE A 118 -1.48 3.03 -18.78
CA PHE A 118 -0.55 3.11 -19.91
C PHE A 118 -1.06 2.32 -21.12
N THR A 119 -1.12 2.99 -22.28
CA THR A 119 -1.47 2.35 -23.55
C THR A 119 -0.33 1.49 -24.11
N SER A 120 0.92 1.82 -23.76
CA SER A 120 2.11 1.11 -24.24
C SER A 120 2.63 0.10 -23.21
N TRP A 121 2.87 -1.12 -23.69
CA TRP A 121 3.43 -2.21 -22.88
C TRP A 121 4.82 -1.91 -22.28
N PRO A 122 5.76 -1.26 -23.00
CA PRO A 122 7.07 -0.93 -22.41
C PRO A 122 6.95 -0.03 -21.17
N ILE A 123 6.06 0.97 -21.19
CA ILE A 123 5.86 1.86 -20.04
C ILE A 123 5.19 1.10 -18.88
N THR A 124 4.26 0.18 -19.20
CA THR A 124 3.65 -0.70 -18.19
C THR A 124 4.71 -1.57 -17.51
N ILE A 125 5.66 -2.12 -18.27
CA ILE A 125 6.76 -2.93 -17.73
C ILE A 125 7.69 -2.09 -16.86
N VAL A 126 8.05 -0.87 -17.29
CA VAL A 126 8.86 0.05 -16.46
C VAL A 126 8.15 0.38 -15.16
N TRP A 127 6.85 0.70 -15.22
CA TRP A 127 6.05 0.98 -14.04
C TRP A 127 5.96 -0.23 -13.08
N LEU A 128 5.74 -1.44 -13.61
CA LEU A 128 5.76 -2.67 -12.83
C LEU A 128 7.13 -2.92 -12.22
N PHE A 129 8.20 -2.72 -12.97
CA PHE A 129 9.56 -2.89 -12.48
C PHE A 129 9.89 -1.91 -11.36
N CYS A 130 9.55 -0.63 -11.52
CA CYS A 130 9.75 0.38 -10.47
C CYS A 130 9.01 0.00 -9.19
N LEU A 131 7.75 -0.43 -9.29
CA LEU A 131 6.98 -0.82 -8.11
C LEU A 131 7.48 -2.12 -7.48
N VAL A 132 7.83 -3.15 -8.27
CA VAL A 132 8.39 -4.39 -7.72
C VAL A 132 9.79 -4.17 -7.14
N ALA A 133 10.60 -3.27 -7.71
CA ALA A 133 11.91 -2.92 -7.17
C ALA A 133 11.79 -2.24 -5.80
N LEU A 134 10.75 -1.42 -5.62
CA LEU A 134 10.40 -0.80 -4.33
C LEU A 134 9.97 -1.86 -3.28
N TYR A 135 9.35 -2.97 -3.70
CA TYR A 135 9.04 -4.07 -2.80
C TYR A 135 10.32 -4.75 -2.31
N GLY A 136 10.49 -4.84 -0.99
CA GLY A 136 11.52 -5.69 -0.37
C GLY A 136 12.85 -5.02 -0.05
N PHE A 137 13.04 -3.72 -0.35
CA PHE A 137 14.23 -2.98 0.10
C PHE A 137 14.07 -2.49 1.55
N PHE A 138 12.90 -1.93 1.88
CA PHE A 138 12.52 -1.55 3.24
C PHE A 138 11.10 -2.02 3.54
N GLY A 139 10.82 -2.40 4.80
CA GLY A 139 9.49 -2.82 5.23
C GLY A 139 8.43 -1.73 5.00
N ASP A 140 8.80 -0.47 5.24
CA ASP A 140 7.92 0.69 5.09
C ASP A 140 7.41 0.87 3.65
N VAL A 141 8.26 0.62 2.64
CA VAL A 141 7.93 0.85 1.23
C VAL A 141 6.79 -0.06 0.76
N PHE A 142 6.71 -1.28 1.27
CA PHE A 142 5.64 -2.22 0.96
C PHE A 142 4.26 -1.67 1.39
N PHE A 143 4.18 -1.19 2.62
CA PHE A 143 2.94 -0.67 3.20
C PHE A 143 2.58 0.71 2.65
N LEU A 144 3.57 1.58 2.42
CA LEU A 144 3.40 2.91 1.83
C LEU A 144 3.03 2.87 0.34
N ALA A 145 3.21 1.75 -0.36
CA ALA A 145 2.72 1.60 -1.73
C ALA A 145 1.18 1.64 -1.81
N ILE A 146 0.47 1.19 -0.77
CA ILE A 146 -1.00 1.11 -0.74
C ILE A 146 -1.67 2.49 -0.86
N PRO A 147 -1.33 3.52 -0.05
CA PRO A 147 -1.91 4.84 -0.21
C PRO A 147 -1.65 5.45 -1.60
N VAL A 148 -0.45 5.24 -2.17
CA VAL A 148 -0.13 5.70 -3.54
C VAL A 148 -1.03 5.02 -4.58
N LEU A 149 -1.21 3.70 -4.48
CA LEU A 149 -2.13 2.98 -5.38
C LEU A 149 -3.57 3.46 -5.23
N LEU A 150 -4.01 3.79 -4.02
CA LEU A 150 -5.37 4.28 -3.78
C LEU A 150 -5.62 5.62 -4.44
N VAL A 151 -4.69 6.57 -4.30
CA VAL A 151 -4.75 7.87 -4.98
C VAL A 151 -4.80 7.69 -6.49
N ASN A 152 -3.93 6.84 -7.05
CA ASN A 152 -3.93 6.53 -8.48
C ASN A 152 -5.26 5.94 -8.95
N GLN A 153 -5.81 4.99 -8.20
CA GLN A 153 -7.07 4.35 -8.55
C GLN A 153 -8.22 5.36 -8.53
N TYR A 154 -8.36 6.11 -7.45
CA TYR A 154 -9.49 7.01 -7.24
C TYR A 154 -9.46 8.17 -8.25
N PHE A 155 -8.36 8.91 -8.33
CA PHE A 155 -8.30 10.14 -9.14
C PHE A 155 -8.04 9.90 -10.64
N LEU A 156 -7.23 8.91 -11.02
CA LEU A 156 -6.86 8.73 -12.43
C LEU A 156 -7.72 7.73 -13.20
N LEU A 157 -8.34 6.77 -12.50
CA LEU A 157 -9.07 5.66 -13.12
C LEU A 157 -10.57 5.70 -12.84
N ASP A 158 -10.97 5.99 -11.61
CA ASP A 158 -12.38 6.03 -11.24
C ASP A 158 -13.02 7.40 -11.55
N ASP A 159 -12.32 8.51 -11.36
CA ASP A 159 -12.86 9.86 -11.65
C ASP A 159 -13.10 10.13 -13.15
N ASN A 160 -12.39 9.41 -14.03
CA ASN A 160 -12.51 9.56 -15.49
C ASN A 160 -13.74 8.84 -16.09
N LYS A 161 -14.47 8.04 -15.30
CA LYS A 161 -15.69 7.38 -15.77
C LYS A 161 -16.85 8.37 -15.64
N ALA A 162 -17.32 8.89 -16.78
CA ALA A 162 -18.46 9.82 -16.92
C ALA A 162 -19.82 9.34 -16.32
N ASN A 163 -19.85 8.19 -15.66
CA ASN A 163 -21.02 7.66 -14.98
C ASN A 163 -21.01 8.05 -13.50
N TYR A 164 -21.50 9.25 -13.21
CA TYR A 164 -21.69 9.80 -11.86
C TYR A 164 -22.60 8.97 -10.93
N LYS A 165 -23.14 7.85 -11.39
CA LYS A 165 -24.21 7.10 -10.73
C LYS A 165 -23.84 5.77 -10.07
N CYS A 166 -22.60 5.25 -10.11
CA CYS A 166 -22.37 4.01 -9.34
C CYS A 166 -20.93 3.71 -8.92
N LYS A 167 -20.80 3.52 -7.59
CA LYS A 167 -19.86 2.71 -6.79
C LYS A 167 -18.36 2.85 -7.06
N ALA A 168 -17.63 3.09 -5.97
CA ALA A 168 -16.18 2.86 -5.90
C ALA A 168 -15.83 1.52 -6.54
N SER A 169 -14.79 1.48 -7.38
CA SER A 169 -14.36 0.25 -8.01
C SER A 169 -13.98 -0.80 -6.96
N ALA A 170 -14.05 -2.09 -7.35
CA ALA A 170 -13.67 -3.18 -6.45
C ALA A 170 -12.21 -3.01 -5.98
N GLU A 171 -11.34 -2.49 -6.85
CA GLU A 171 -9.95 -2.16 -6.53
C GLU A 171 -9.84 -1.04 -5.51
N THR A 172 -10.66 0.03 -5.63
CA THR A 172 -10.71 1.12 -4.63
C THR A 172 -11.16 0.59 -3.27
N ILE A 173 -12.25 -0.20 -3.23
CA ILE A 173 -12.76 -0.81 -1.98
C ILE A 173 -11.69 -1.70 -1.34
N LEU A 174 -11.04 -2.55 -2.15
CA LEU A 174 -9.96 -3.43 -1.71
C LEU A 174 -8.78 -2.63 -1.13
N LEU A 175 -8.33 -1.59 -1.83
CA LEU A 175 -7.23 -0.74 -1.38
C LEU A 175 -7.57 0.01 -0.09
N VAL A 176 -8.81 0.46 0.11
CA VAL A 176 -9.24 1.08 1.38
C VAL A 176 -9.22 0.07 2.53
N ILE A 177 -9.67 -1.17 2.30
CA ILE A 177 -9.58 -2.24 3.30
C ILE A 177 -8.11 -2.50 3.67
N LEU A 178 -7.24 -2.65 2.66
CA LEU A 178 -5.81 -2.86 2.89
C LEU A 178 -5.16 -1.67 3.61
N LEU A 179 -5.55 -0.44 3.27
CA LEU A 179 -5.04 0.78 3.92
C LEU A 179 -5.44 0.85 5.39
N ALA A 180 -6.68 0.51 5.73
CA ALA A 180 -7.17 0.47 7.11
C ALA A 180 -6.44 -0.58 7.95
N LEU A 181 -6.17 -1.77 7.39
CA LEU A 181 -5.38 -2.79 8.07
C LEU A 181 -3.90 -2.40 8.17
N THR A 182 -3.36 -1.73 7.16
CA THR A 182 -1.99 -1.18 7.16
C THR A 182 -1.81 -0.12 8.23
N ALA A 183 -2.83 0.71 8.47
CA ALA A 183 -2.85 1.70 9.55
C ALA A 183 -2.75 1.06 10.96
N LEU A 184 -3.14 -0.21 11.11
CA LEU A 184 -2.96 -0.96 12.37
C LEU A 184 -1.55 -1.56 12.53
N VAL A 185 -0.71 -1.51 11.50
CA VAL A 185 0.67 -2.02 11.57
C VAL A 185 1.57 -0.99 12.24
N LYS A 186 1.64 0.24 11.73
CA LYS A 186 2.55 1.29 12.22
C LYS A 186 1.88 2.65 12.20
N PHE A 187 2.17 3.50 13.19
CA PHE A 187 1.53 4.81 13.34
C PHE A 187 1.78 5.73 12.16
N THR A 188 2.98 5.69 11.56
CA THR A 188 3.29 6.40 10.31
C THR A 188 2.33 6.05 9.18
N PHE A 189 1.95 4.78 9.06
CA PHE A 189 1.00 4.35 8.04
C PHE A 189 -0.44 4.78 8.36
N PHE A 190 -0.80 4.83 9.65
CA PHE A 190 -2.06 5.40 10.10
C PHE A 190 -2.19 6.87 9.70
N VAL A 191 -1.13 7.67 9.92
CA VAL A 191 -1.10 9.08 9.51
C VAL A 191 -1.24 9.22 8.00
N ALA A 192 -0.43 8.47 7.23
CA ALA A 192 -0.49 8.50 5.76
C ALA A 192 -1.87 8.09 5.22
N GLY A 193 -2.44 7.01 5.76
CA GLY A 193 -3.77 6.53 5.35
C GLY A 193 -4.89 7.49 5.71
N THR A 194 -4.83 8.10 6.89
CA THR A 194 -5.82 9.09 7.34
C THR A 194 -5.83 10.31 6.43
N TRP A 195 -4.67 10.84 6.04
CA TRP A 195 -4.58 11.96 5.11
C TRP A 195 -5.16 11.63 3.73
N VAL A 196 -4.77 10.49 3.15
CA VAL A 196 -5.28 10.06 1.85
C VAL A 196 -6.80 9.93 1.86
N ILE A 197 -7.36 9.29 2.90
CA ILE A 197 -8.80 9.13 3.04
C ILE A 197 -9.50 10.47 3.30
N ALA A 198 -8.92 11.37 4.10
CA ALA A 198 -9.48 12.69 4.34
C ALA A 198 -9.57 13.51 3.04
N PHE A 199 -8.55 13.43 2.17
CA PHE A 199 -8.58 14.10 0.87
C PHE A 199 -9.60 13.51 -0.10
N ILE A 200 -9.72 12.17 -0.13
CA ILE A 200 -10.77 11.51 -0.91
C ILE A 200 -12.15 11.91 -0.39
N ALA A 201 -12.36 11.92 0.92
CA ALA A 201 -13.61 12.34 1.53
C ALA A 201 -13.94 13.80 1.22
N LEU A 202 -12.95 14.70 1.26
CA LEU A 202 -13.10 16.09 0.88
C LEU A 202 -13.53 16.21 -0.60
N ASP A 203 -12.90 15.48 -1.51
CA ASP A 203 -13.30 15.43 -2.92
C ASP A 203 -14.73 14.88 -3.09
N GLU A 204 -15.11 13.81 -2.38
CA GLU A 204 -16.47 13.27 -2.37
C GLU A 204 -17.48 14.33 -1.90
N LEU A 205 -17.19 15.02 -0.80
CA LEU A 205 -18.03 16.09 -0.24
C LEU A 205 -18.16 17.29 -1.19
N LEU A 206 -17.06 17.73 -1.80
CA LEU A 206 -17.06 18.81 -2.80
C LEU A 206 -17.88 18.43 -4.04
N LYS A 207 -17.89 17.14 -4.41
CA LYS A 207 -18.75 16.56 -5.45
C LYS A 207 -20.17 16.25 -4.96
N LYS A 208 -20.54 16.65 -3.73
CA LYS A 208 -21.84 16.42 -3.07
C LYS A 208 -22.21 14.93 -2.95
N LYS A 209 -21.22 14.06 -2.82
CA LYS A 209 -21.38 12.63 -2.55
C LYS A 209 -21.22 12.36 -1.06
N LEU A 210 -21.85 11.30 -0.58
CA LEU A 210 -21.58 10.79 0.77
C LEU A 210 -20.14 10.24 0.82
N PRO A 211 -19.35 10.54 1.87
CA PRO A 211 -17.96 10.09 1.98
C PRO A 211 -17.88 8.61 2.38
N PHE A 212 -18.37 7.72 1.52
CA PHE A 212 -18.49 6.30 1.79
C PHE A 212 -17.14 5.64 2.10
N LEU A 213 -16.07 6.07 1.42
CA LEU A 213 -14.74 5.50 1.59
C LEU A 213 -14.14 5.83 2.97
N LEU A 214 -14.48 7.00 3.54
CA LEU A 214 -14.14 7.35 4.91
C LEU A 214 -14.83 6.42 5.92
N PHE A 215 -16.13 6.18 5.74
CA PHE A 215 -16.87 5.26 6.62
C PHE A 215 -16.36 3.82 6.50
N LEU A 216 -16.01 3.38 5.30
CA LEU A 216 -15.41 2.07 5.08
C LEU A 216 -14.05 1.96 5.80
N PHE A 217 -13.17 2.94 5.63
CA PHE A 217 -11.88 2.98 6.31
C PHE A 217 -12.04 2.92 7.83
N GLY A 218 -12.88 3.79 8.40
CA GLY A 218 -13.13 3.82 9.85
C GLY A 218 -13.72 2.51 10.37
N THR A 219 -14.68 1.92 9.64
CA THR A 219 -15.30 0.64 10.03
C THR A 219 -14.27 -0.50 10.03
N VAL A 220 -13.46 -0.62 8.98
CA VAL A 220 -12.44 -1.68 8.88
C VAL A 220 -11.34 -1.48 9.91
N PHE A 221 -10.91 -0.23 10.15
CA PHE A 221 -9.91 0.09 11.16
C PHE A 221 -10.40 -0.28 12.57
N LEU A 222 -11.62 0.12 12.95
CA LEU A 222 -12.21 -0.20 14.25
C LEU A 222 -12.49 -1.70 14.40
N ALA A 223 -12.94 -2.36 13.34
CA ALA A 223 -13.11 -3.81 13.33
C ALA A 223 -11.75 -4.51 13.52
N GLY A 224 -10.71 -4.11 12.80
CA GLY A 224 -9.37 -4.68 12.96
C GLY A 224 -8.77 -4.42 14.35
N TRP A 225 -9.00 -3.23 14.91
CA TRP A 225 -8.60 -2.89 16.28
C TRP A 225 -9.25 -3.82 17.32
N THR A 226 -10.58 -3.94 17.27
CA THR A 226 -11.34 -4.79 18.20
C THR A 226 -11.06 -6.28 18.00
N LEU A 227 -10.94 -6.75 16.76
CA LEU A 227 -10.55 -8.14 16.44
C LEU A 227 -9.12 -8.47 16.91
N SER A 228 -8.26 -7.46 17.07
CA SER A 228 -6.94 -7.62 17.67
C SER A 228 -6.97 -7.63 19.21
N GLY A 229 -8.16 -7.68 19.82
CA GLY A 229 -8.34 -7.71 21.26
C GLY A 229 -8.16 -6.36 21.95
N GLN A 230 -8.10 -5.25 21.19
CA GLN A 230 -7.86 -3.93 21.75
C GLN A 230 -9.18 -3.25 22.16
N PRO A 231 -9.32 -2.82 23.43
CA PRO A 231 -10.45 -2.01 23.88
C PRO A 231 -10.53 -0.68 23.13
N LEU A 232 -11.75 -0.24 22.78
CA LEU A 232 -11.94 1.05 22.08
C LEU A 232 -11.58 2.26 22.95
N GLU A 233 -11.71 2.12 24.27
CA GLU A 233 -11.31 3.12 25.27
C GLU A 233 -9.81 3.43 25.26
N ASN A 234 -8.98 2.52 24.75
CA ASN A 234 -7.52 2.71 24.68
C ASN A 234 -7.08 3.47 23.41
N LEU A 235 -7.98 3.70 22.46
CA LEU A 235 -7.63 4.36 21.20
C LEU A 235 -7.09 5.79 21.39
N PRO A 236 -7.69 6.65 22.25
CA PRO A 236 -7.11 7.97 22.57
C PRO A 236 -5.71 7.85 23.17
N THR A 237 -5.49 6.90 24.09
CA THR A 237 -4.19 6.66 24.73
C THR A 237 -3.15 6.21 23.72
N TYR A 238 -3.50 5.31 22.81
CA TYR A 238 -2.63 4.88 21.71
C TYR A 238 -2.23 6.06 20.82
N ILE A 239 -3.18 6.94 20.45
CA ILE A 239 -2.89 8.11 19.62
C ILE A 239 -1.99 9.09 20.37
N SER A 240 -2.28 9.41 21.64
CA SER A 240 -1.48 10.38 22.40
C SER A 240 -0.06 9.90 22.66
N THR A 241 0.10 8.62 23.00
CA THR A 241 1.43 8.03 23.26
C THR A 241 2.22 7.87 21.95
N SER A 242 1.56 7.49 20.86
CA SER A 242 2.20 7.40 19.54
C SER A 242 2.64 8.77 19.01
N LEU A 243 1.85 9.83 19.23
CA LEU A 243 2.24 11.21 18.90
C LEU A 243 3.44 11.67 19.73
N ALA A 244 3.47 11.36 21.03
CA ALA A 244 4.59 11.69 21.90
C ALA A 244 5.88 10.98 21.45
N VAL A 245 5.80 9.70 21.06
CA VAL A 245 6.94 8.95 20.49
C VAL A 245 7.37 9.56 19.17
N ALA A 246 6.44 9.83 18.25
CA ALA A 246 6.77 10.41 16.94
C ALA A 246 7.46 11.78 17.05
N ALA A 247 7.07 12.61 18.03
CA ALA A 247 7.69 13.91 18.27
C ALA A 247 9.16 13.82 18.71
N GLY A 248 9.57 12.78 19.43
CA GLY A 248 10.96 12.59 19.89
C GLY A 248 11.81 11.62 19.06
N HIS A 249 11.19 10.85 18.16
CA HIS A 249 11.87 9.74 17.47
C HIS A 249 12.97 10.21 16.51
N SER A 250 12.74 11.29 15.76
CA SER A 250 13.68 11.77 14.74
C SER A 250 15.01 12.25 15.35
N GLU A 251 14.97 12.90 16.51
CA GLU A 251 16.17 13.35 17.22
C GLU A 251 16.94 12.17 17.83
N ALA A 252 16.24 11.12 18.27
CA ALA A 252 16.83 9.96 18.94
C ALA A 252 17.44 8.93 17.96
N MET A 253 16.91 8.83 16.74
CA MET A 253 17.26 7.78 15.76
C MET A 253 18.02 8.30 14.53
N SER A 254 18.51 9.55 14.54
CA SER A 254 19.31 10.07 13.43
C SER A 254 20.69 9.39 13.39
N TRP A 255 21.01 8.71 12.29
CA TRP A 255 22.33 8.13 12.07
C TRP A 255 23.27 9.17 11.47
N SER A 256 24.36 9.50 12.17
CA SER A 256 25.35 10.48 11.73
C SER A 256 26.38 9.93 10.72
N GLU A 257 26.50 8.60 10.61
CA GLU A 257 27.59 7.96 9.86
C GLU A 257 27.13 6.70 9.11
N ALA A 258 26.70 6.81 7.85
CA ALA A 258 26.70 5.67 6.92
C ALA A 258 26.47 6.06 5.44
N ASN A 259 27.10 5.30 4.53
CA ASN A 259 27.09 5.42 3.06
C ASN A 259 25.73 5.12 2.40
N TRP A 260 24.64 5.66 2.91
CA TRP A 260 23.28 5.51 2.34
C TRP A 260 23.01 6.47 1.19
N GLN A 261 24.01 7.21 0.73
CA GLN A 261 23.88 8.18 -0.36
C GLN A 261 23.25 7.55 -1.61
N ILE A 262 23.68 6.34 -2.01
CA ILE A 262 23.14 5.67 -3.20
C ILE A 262 21.68 5.23 -2.99
N PRO A 263 21.31 4.51 -1.90
CA PRO A 263 19.90 4.21 -1.59
C PRO A 263 19.01 5.46 -1.48
N ILE A 264 19.50 6.54 -0.86
CA ILE A 264 18.76 7.81 -0.74
C ILE A 264 18.57 8.44 -2.12
N LEU A 265 19.65 8.57 -2.90
CA LEU A 265 19.59 9.14 -4.26
C LEU A 265 18.71 8.31 -5.19
N THR A 266 18.76 6.98 -5.11
CA THR A 266 17.89 6.10 -5.89
C THR A 266 16.43 6.20 -5.46
N THR A 267 16.15 6.34 -4.17
CA THR A 267 14.80 6.58 -3.64
C THR A 267 14.26 7.95 -4.09
N ILE A 268 15.08 9.00 -4.01
CA ILE A 268 14.75 10.34 -4.50
C ILE A 268 14.47 10.30 -6.01
N ALA A 269 15.32 9.64 -6.80
CA ALA A 269 15.15 9.52 -8.24
C ALA A 269 13.88 8.73 -8.61
N ALA A 270 13.62 7.60 -7.96
CA ALA A 270 12.42 6.80 -8.18
C ALA A 270 11.15 7.57 -7.81
N THR A 271 11.17 8.27 -6.67
CA THR A 271 10.07 9.13 -6.21
C THR A 271 9.83 10.28 -7.18
N GLY A 272 10.90 10.96 -7.62
CA GLY A 272 10.84 12.02 -8.62
C GLY A 272 10.23 11.55 -9.95
N LEU A 273 10.66 10.40 -10.45
CA LEU A 273 10.08 9.80 -11.67
C LEU A 273 8.60 9.45 -11.50
N LEU A 274 8.20 8.92 -10.35
CA LEU A 274 6.79 8.62 -10.04
C LEU A 274 5.96 9.90 -9.98
N LEU A 275 6.45 10.95 -9.32
CA LEU A 275 5.78 12.24 -9.23
C LEU A 275 5.66 12.93 -10.59
N ILE A 276 6.72 12.93 -11.40
CA ILE A 276 6.70 13.49 -12.76
C ILE A 276 5.72 12.71 -13.65
N SER A 277 5.76 11.37 -13.58
CA SER A 277 4.83 10.53 -14.33
C SER A 277 3.39 10.77 -13.91
N PHE A 278 3.13 10.90 -12.61
CA PHE A 278 1.80 11.15 -12.07
C PHE A 278 1.28 12.54 -12.46
N THR A 279 2.10 13.59 -12.31
CA THR A 279 1.73 14.96 -12.69
C THR A 279 1.45 15.09 -14.18
N TYR A 280 2.28 14.48 -15.02
CA TYR A 280 2.06 14.41 -16.46
C TYR A 280 0.73 13.70 -16.80
N LEU A 281 0.47 12.55 -16.17
CA LEU A 281 -0.77 11.79 -16.38
C LEU A 281 -2.01 12.53 -15.87
N ALA A 282 -1.93 13.16 -14.70
CA ALA A 282 -2.98 13.96 -14.10
C ALA A 282 -3.31 15.17 -14.98
N HIS A 283 -2.28 15.90 -15.45
CA HIS A 283 -2.47 17.02 -16.36
C HIS A 283 -3.13 16.58 -17.67
N LYS A 284 -2.66 15.48 -18.27
CA LYS A 284 -3.18 14.94 -19.53
C LYS A 284 -4.62 14.43 -19.42
N ARG A 285 -5.01 13.83 -18.28
CA ARG A 285 -6.33 13.21 -18.11
C ARG A 285 -7.38 14.14 -17.49
N MET A 286 -6.99 15.02 -16.58
CA MET A 286 -7.93 15.83 -15.79
C MET A 286 -7.97 17.29 -16.23
N GLY A 287 -7.07 17.74 -17.11
CA GLY A 287 -7.01 19.13 -17.57
C GLY A 287 -6.72 20.15 -16.47
N LYS A 288 -6.37 19.68 -15.27
CA LYS A 288 -6.01 20.49 -14.10
C LYS A 288 -4.59 20.11 -13.68
N THR A 289 -3.79 21.10 -13.34
CA THR A 289 -2.64 20.91 -12.45
C THR A 289 -3.20 20.57 -11.08
N PHE A 290 -3.46 19.29 -10.84
CA PHE A 290 -3.78 18.81 -9.50
C PHE A 290 -2.58 19.19 -8.60
N PRO A 291 -2.78 19.98 -7.53
CA PRO A 291 -1.65 20.57 -6.83
C PRO A 291 -0.80 19.46 -6.23
N ILE A 292 0.44 19.43 -6.73
CA ILE A 292 1.58 18.61 -6.33
C ILE A 292 1.82 18.62 -4.81
N ALA A 293 1.32 19.66 -4.12
CA ALA A 293 1.40 19.83 -2.67
C ALA A 293 0.83 18.65 -1.85
N LEU A 294 -0.20 17.94 -2.33
CA LEU A 294 -0.81 16.84 -1.56
C LEU A 294 0.02 15.54 -1.54
N LEU A 295 0.73 15.25 -2.63
CA LEU A 295 1.55 14.03 -2.76
C LEU A 295 2.94 14.22 -2.14
N ALA A 296 3.46 15.45 -2.19
CA ALA A 296 4.71 15.81 -1.54
C ALA A 296 4.62 15.69 0.00
N GLU A 297 3.47 15.99 0.62
CA GLU A 297 3.32 15.84 2.07
C GLU A 297 3.04 14.40 2.52
N SER A 298 2.39 13.58 1.68
CA SER A 298 2.00 12.20 2.06
C SER A 298 3.14 11.16 2.07
N GLY A 299 4.34 11.51 1.60
CA GLY A 299 5.45 10.56 1.45
C GLY A 299 6.87 11.11 1.63
N LEU A 300 7.07 12.37 2.04
CA LEU A 300 8.42 12.95 2.25
C LEU A 300 8.72 13.43 3.67
N PHE A 301 7.77 13.39 4.59
CA PHE A 301 8.10 13.43 6.01
C PHE A 301 8.17 12.00 6.49
N PHE A 302 9.35 11.39 6.38
CA PHE A 302 10.03 10.52 7.36
C PHE A 302 11.28 9.93 6.68
#